data_AF-A0AAD7MV72-F1
#
_entry.id   AF-A0AAD7MV72-F1
#
_cell.length_a   1.000
_cell.length_b   1.000
_cell.length_c   1.000
_cell.angle_alpha   90.00
_cell.angle_beta   90.00
_cell.angle_gamma   90.00
#
_symmetry.space_group_name_H-M   'P 1'
#
loop_
_entity.id
_entity.type
_entity.pdbx_description
1 polymer ?
#
loop_
_entity_poly.entity_id
_entity_poly.type
_entity_poly.pdbx_seq_one_letter_code
_entity_poly.pdbx_strand_id
1 'polypeptide(L)' 'MQTGSRLRQLFATLLLFCEPTRPAVLWTEFHAHICDDLARRLQTMGRNPTEEDVYGYGL' A
#
# COMPACT_ATOMS: atom_id res chain seq x y z
N MET A 1 11.96 -0.12 10.38
CA MET A 1 10.59 0.19 10.87
C MET A 1 9.60 -0.58 10.01
N GLN A 2 8.71 -1.38 10.61
CA GLN A 2 7.90 -2.43 9.96
C GLN A 2 6.47 -1.95 9.66
N THR A 3 6.31 -0.66 9.33
CA THR A 3 5.02 0.04 9.41
C THR A 3 4.12 -0.20 8.19
N GLY A 4 4.72 -0.35 6.99
CA GLY A 4 3.96 -0.45 5.74
C GLY A 4 3.13 -1.73 5.59
N SER A 5 3.62 -2.87 6.07
CA SER A 5 2.89 -4.15 6.00
C SER A 5 1.65 -4.17 6.92
N ARG A 6 1.76 -3.59 8.11
CA ARG A 6 0.65 -3.45 9.07
C ARG A 6 -0.41 -2.46 8.57
N LEU A 7 0.02 -1.34 8.00
CA LEU A 7 -0.87 -0.36 7.37
C LEU A 7 -1.63 -0.96 6.19
N ARG A 8 -0.97 -1.78 5.36
CA ARG A 8 -1.62 -2.47 4.23
C ARG A 8 -2.69 -3.45 4.69
N GLN A 9 -2.41 -4.24 5.73
CA GLN A 9 -3.41 -5.12 6.33
C GLN A 9 -4.58 -4.33 6.90
N LEU A 10 -4.32 -3.21 7.57
CA LEU A 10 -5.37 -2.35 8.11
C LEU A 10 -6.23 -1.77 6.98
N PHE A 11 -5.61 -1.30 5.90
CA PHE A 11 -6.28 -0.77 4.73
C PHE A 11 -7.15 -1.83 4.03
N ALA A 12 -6.63 -3.04 3.82
CA ALA A 12 -7.39 -4.16 3.29
C ALA A 12 -8.56 -4.55 4.20
N THR A 13 -8.36 -4.51 5.53
CA THR A 13 -9.43 -4.77 6.50
C THR A 13 -10.50 -3.68 6.43
N LEU A 14 -10.11 -2.42 6.34
CA LEU A 14 -11.06 -1.31 6.18
C LEU A 14 -11.87 -1.48 4.89
N LEU A 15 -11.22 -1.78 3.76
CA LEU A 15 -11.89 -2.05 2.48
C LEU A 15 -12.89 -3.20 2.57
N LEU A 16 -12.51 -4.31 3.20
CA LEU A 16 -13.32 -5.54 3.25
C LEU A 16 -14.47 -5.46 4.26
N PHE A 17 -14.27 -4.82 5.42
CA PHE A 17 -15.21 -4.89 6.54
C PHE A 17 -15.93 -3.58 6.84
N CYS A 18 -15.38 -2.45 6.39
CA CYS A 18 -15.87 -1.13 6.79
C CYS A 18 -16.56 -0.39 5.63
N GLU A 19 -16.55 -0.94 4.41
CA GLU A 19 -17.06 -0.30 3.18
C GLU A 19 -16.87 1.21 3.20
N PRO A 20 -15.61 1.69 3.32
CA PRO A 20 -15.35 3.11 3.49
C PRO A 20 -16.00 3.84 2.32
N THR A 21 -16.76 4.89 2.62
CA THR A 21 -17.54 5.62 1.61
C THR A 21 -16.65 6.20 0.50
N ARG A 22 -15.35 6.37 0.77
CA ARG A 22 -14.35 6.94 -0.13
C ARG A 22 -12.98 6.24 0.01
N PRO A 23 -12.84 4.99 -0.48
CA PRO A 23 -11.58 4.24 -0.35
C PRO A 23 -10.43 4.89 -1.12
N ALA A 24 -10.74 5.53 -2.25
CA ALA A 24 -9.75 6.19 -3.10
C ALA A 24 -9.08 7.40 -2.43
N VAL A 25 -9.80 8.14 -1.58
CA VAL A 25 -9.22 9.28 -0.85
C VAL A 25 -8.27 8.78 0.23
N LEU A 26 -8.68 7.73 0.94
CA LEU A 26 -7.87 7.12 1.99
C LEU A 26 -6.62 6.43 1.39
N TRP A 27 -6.75 5.83 0.20
CA TRP A 27 -5.61 5.38 -0.57
C TRP A 27 -4.68 6.55 -0.94
N THR A 28 -5.19 7.62 -1.55
CA THR A 28 -4.36 8.76 -1.98
C THR A 28 -3.57 9.39 -0.83
N GLU A 29 -4.17 9.50 0.36
CA GLU A 29 -3.51 10.03 1.56
C GLU A 29 -2.45 9.07 2.13
N PHE A 30 -2.74 7.76 2.19
CA PHE A 30 -1.91 6.80 2.93
C PHE A 30 -1.08 5.85 2.04
N HIS A 31 -1.24 5.89 0.71
CA HIS A 31 -0.59 4.98 -0.23
C HIS A 31 0.93 4.97 -0.08
N ALA A 32 1.56 6.13 0.09
CA ALA A 32 3.00 6.27 0.33
C ALA A 32 3.46 5.47 1.56
N HIS A 33 2.71 5.54 2.66
CA HIS A 33 3.02 4.80 3.89
C HIS A 33 2.68 3.31 3.81
N ILE A 34 1.61 2.94 3.10
CA ILE A 34 1.22 1.55 2.82
C ILE A 34 2.28 0.85 1.95
N CYS A 35 2.91 1.62 1.07
CA CYS A 35 3.87 1.19 0.07
C CYS A 35 5.34 1.35 0.47
N ASP A 36 5.64 2.03 1.57
CA ASP A 36 7.02 2.25 2.07
C ASP A 36 7.84 0.95 2.15
N ASP A 37 7.19 -0.13 2.59
CA ASP A 37 7.82 -1.45 2.69
C ASP A 37 7.67 -2.28 1.40
N LEU A 38 6.74 -1.93 0.52
CA LEU A 38 6.52 -2.62 -0.76
C LEU A 38 7.69 -2.44 -1.71
N ALA A 39 8.16 -1.19 -1.87
CA ALA A 39 9.31 -0.88 -2.72
C ALA A 39 10.56 -1.65 -2.26
N ARG A 40 10.80 -1.66 -0.94
CA ARG A 40 11.92 -2.38 -0.34
C ARG A 40 11.82 -3.89 -0.55
N ARG A 41 10.64 -4.48 -0.37
CA ARG A 41 10.41 -5.93 -0.60
C ARG A 41 10.56 -6.32 -2.07
N LEU A 42 10.09 -5.50 -2.98
CA LEU A 42 10.24 -5.73 -4.43
C LEU A 42 11.70 -5.63 -4.86
N GLN A 43 12.46 -4.68 -4.32
CA GLN A 43 13.93 -4.60 -4.49
C GLN A 43 14.63 -5.86 -3.97
N THR A 44 14.25 -6.36 -2.79
CA THR A 44 14.78 -7.63 -2.25
C THR A 44 14.46 -8.83 -3.15
N MET A 45 13.35 -8.78 -3.89
CA MET A 45 12.99 -9.80 -4.90
C MET A 45 13.68 -9.59 -6.26
N GLY A 46 14.56 -8.60 -6.40
CA GLY A 46 15.26 -8.29 -7.65
C GLY A 46 14.44 -7.53 -8.68
N ARG A 47 13.27 -6.97 -8.29
CA ARG A 47 12.54 -6.00 -9.10
C ARG A 47 12.95 -4.59 -8.67
N ASN A 48 13.18 -3.70 -9.64
CA ASN A 48 13.24 -2.26 -9.39
C ASN A 48 11.85 -1.68 -9.70
N PRO A 49 10.91 -1.68 -8.74
CA PRO A 49 9.63 -1.05 -8.99
C PRO A 49 9.84 0.47 -9.01
N THR A 50 9.36 1.10 -10.06
CA THR A 50 9.17 2.53 -10.13
C THR A 50 8.06 2.95 -9.16
N GLU A 51 8.09 4.18 -8.64
CA GLU A 51 7.03 4.67 -7.73
C GLU A 51 5.63 4.48 -8.35
N GLU A 52 5.49 4.66 -9.67
CA GLU A 52 4.27 4.34 -10.43
C GLU A 52 3.85 2.86 -10.37
N ASP A 53 4.79 1.91 -10.46
CA ASP A 53 4.48 0.47 -10.32
C ASP A 53 3.99 0.15 -8.92
N VAL A 54 4.61 0.75 -7.90
CA VAL A 54 4.23 0.51 -6.50
C VAL A 54 2.81 1.01 -6.22
N TYR A 55 2.44 2.15 -6.80
CA TYR A 55 1.09 2.70 -6.67
C TYR A 55 0.06 2.02 -7.56
N GLY A 56 0.47 1.48 -8.71
CA GLY A 56 -0.37 0.70 -9.63
C GLY A 56 -0.66 -0.73 -9.15
N TYR A 57 0.27 -1.37 -8.43
CA TYR A 57 0.08 -2.72 -7.89
C TYR A 57 -0.80 -2.78 -6.63
N GLY A 58 -1.16 -1.64 -6.06
CA GLY A 58 -1.93 -1.54 -4.83
C GLY A 58 -3.45 -1.64 -5.00
N LEU A 59 -3.94 -1.85 -6.22
CA LEU A 59 -5.35 -2.04 -6.54
C LEU A 59 -5.59 -3.37 -7.25
#